data_AF-A0A7G1IDU6-F1
#
_entry.id   AF-A0A7G1IDU6-F1
#
_cell.length_a   1.000
_cell.length_b   1.000
_cell.length_c   1.000
_cell.angle_alpha   90.00
_cell.angle_beta   90.00
_cell.angle_gamma   90.00
#
_symmetry.space_group_name_H-M   'P 1'
#
loop_
_entity.id
_entity.type
_entity.pdbx_description
1 polymer ?
#
loop_
_entity_poly.entity_id
_entity_poly.type
_entity_poly.pdbx_seq_one_letter_code
_entity_poly.pdbx_strand_id
1 'polypeptide(L)'
;MAAAALVRSRADGGVVMVVAESSIPTVQSLVRWDPVGHAEAELTARSEVGLPPSVHIAALDGTAEAVMALLDQAGLPDPERFQAELLGPVELPPGVRRPAGIPAGAPVTRMLVRVRREHGLELAACLRRAVSVLSARQTHEPVRVQIDPLHIG
;
A
#
# COMPACT_ATOMS: atom_id res chain seq x y z
N MET A 1 -10.15 0.73 -18.77
CA MET A 1 -10.80 1.19 -20.02
C MET A 1 -12.22 1.73 -19.84
N ALA A 2 -12.67 1.99 -18.60
CA ALA A 2 -14.07 2.37 -18.32
C ALA A 2 -14.52 3.66 -19.02
N ALA A 3 -13.67 4.69 -19.10
CA ALA A 3 -14.03 5.95 -19.77
C ALA A 3 -14.36 5.76 -21.26
N ALA A 4 -13.62 4.93 -21.98
CA ALA A 4 -13.87 4.62 -23.39
C ALA A 4 -15.20 3.87 -23.58
N ALA A 5 -15.58 3.02 -22.62
CA ALA A 5 -16.85 2.30 -22.64
C ALA A 5 -18.09 3.20 -22.46
N LEU A 6 -17.91 4.43 -21.97
CA LEU A 6 -18.99 5.41 -21.80
C LEU A 6 -19.26 6.22 -23.09
N VAL A 7 -18.41 6.09 -24.11
CA VAL A 7 -18.58 6.79 -25.39
C VAL A 7 -19.63 6.06 -26.24
N ARG A 8 -20.40 6.83 -27.03
CA ARG A 8 -21.32 6.27 -28.02
C ARG A 8 -20.60 5.29 -28.96
N SER A 9 -21.37 4.40 -29.57
CA SER A 9 -20.81 3.50 -30.58
C SER A 9 -20.19 4.30 -31.72
N ARG A 10 -19.28 3.67 -32.46
CA ARG A 10 -18.71 4.28 -33.67
C ARG A 10 -19.79 4.57 -34.71
N ALA A 11 -20.81 3.72 -34.82
CA ALA A 11 -21.95 3.92 -35.73
C ALA A 11 -22.76 5.17 -35.39
N ASP A 12 -22.84 5.52 -34.10
CA ASP A 12 -23.53 6.71 -33.60
C ASP A 12 -22.60 7.95 -33.50
N GLY A 13 -21.45 7.90 -34.20
CA GLY A 13 -20.49 9.00 -34.27
C GLY A 13 -19.56 9.14 -33.06
N GLY A 14 -19.51 8.16 -32.15
CA GLY A 14 -18.59 8.17 -31.01
C GLY A 14 -17.12 8.11 -31.42
N VAL A 15 -16.28 8.84 -30.67
CA VAL A 15 -14.83 8.92 -30.87
C VAL A 15 -14.12 8.97 -29.53
N VAL A 16 -13.05 8.19 -29.39
CA VAL A 16 -12.12 8.24 -28.26
C VAL A 16 -10.78 8.76 -28.78
N MET A 17 -10.23 9.78 -28.13
CA MET A 17 -8.89 10.30 -28.42
C MET A 17 -7.96 9.98 -27.25
N VAL A 18 -6.81 9.39 -27.55
CA VAL A 18 -5.78 9.05 -26.56
C VAL A 18 -4.57 9.93 -26.83
N VAL A 19 -4.20 10.77 -25.86
CA VAL A 19 -3.01 11.63 -25.93
C VAL A 19 -1.90 10.97 -25.11
N ALA A 20 -1.21 10.03 -25.74
CA ALA A 20 -0.11 9.27 -25.14
C ALA A 20 0.73 8.60 -26.24
N GLU A 21 1.93 8.16 -25.90
CA GLU A 21 2.77 7.38 -26.82
C GLU A 21 2.13 6.01 -27.10
N SER A 22 2.17 5.58 -28.37
CA SER A 22 1.60 4.30 -28.78
C SER A 22 2.38 3.10 -28.25
N SER A 23 3.64 3.29 -27.83
CA SER A 23 4.48 2.25 -27.22
C SER A 23 4.01 1.83 -25.82
N ILE A 24 3.20 2.66 -25.14
CA ILE A 24 2.76 2.38 -23.77
C ILE A 24 1.81 1.16 -23.77
N PRO A 25 2.06 0.11 -22.94
CA PRO A 25 1.26 -1.12 -22.93
C PRO A 25 -0.24 -0.88 -22.74
N THR A 26 -0.62 0.06 -21.87
CA THR A 26 -2.02 0.46 -21.64
C THR A 26 -2.68 1.02 -22.90
N VAL A 27 -1.95 1.78 -23.72
CA VAL A 27 -2.45 2.33 -24.99
C VAL A 27 -2.66 1.22 -26.00
N GLN A 28 -1.69 0.29 -26.13
CA GLN A 28 -1.82 -0.88 -27.01
C GLN A 28 -3.01 -1.75 -26.63
N SER A 29 -3.21 -1.98 -25.33
CA SER A 29 -4.36 -2.74 -24.82
C SER A 29 -5.68 -2.05 -25.17
N LEU A 30 -5.75 -0.73 -25.04
CA LEU A 30 -6.95 0.04 -25.38
C LEU A 30 -7.24 0.00 -26.88
N VAL A 31 -6.22 0.13 -27.74
CA VAL A 31 -6.36 0.04 -29.20
C VAL A 31 -6.89 -1.33 -29.63
N ARG A 32 -6.42 -2.41 -29.00
CA ARG A 32 -6.89 -3.78 -29.25
C ARG A 32 -8.22 -4.11 -28.57
N TRP A 33 -8.72 -3.23 -27.71
CA TRP A 33 -9.84 -3.48 -26.81
C TRP A 33 -9.67 -4.77 -26.00
N ASP A 34 -8.50 -4.92 -25.37
CA ASP A 34 -8.15 -6.07 -24.52
C ASP A 34 -7.98 -5.66 -23.04
N PRO A 35 -9.09 -5.42 -22.31
CA PRO A 35 -9.03 -5.08 -20.90
C PRO A 35 -8.63 -6.25 -20.00
N VAL A 36 -8.86 -7.50 -20.42
CA VAL A 36 -8.58 -8.69 -19.62
C VAL A 36 -7.08 -8.99 -19.64
N GLY A 37 -6.48 -9.07 -20.84
CA GLY A 37 -5.04 -9.27 -20.97
C GLY A 37 -4.23 -8.15 -20.34
N HIS A 38 -4.73 -6.91 -20.39
CA HIS A 38 -4.12 -5.79 -19.67
C HIS A 38 -4.11 -6.02 -18.15
N ALA A 39 -5.22 -6.47 -17.57
CA ALA A 39 -5.31 -6.73 -16.13
C ALA A 39 -4.43 -7.90 -15.69
N GLU A 40 -4.33 -8.96 -16.50
CA GLU A 40 -3.45 -10.10 -16.25
C GLU A 40 -1.97 -9.69 -16.28
N ALA A 41 -1.58 -8.88 -17.27
CA ALA A 41 -0.22 -8.36 -17.38
C ALA A 41 0.15 -7.46 -16.18
N GLU A 42 -0.75 -6.55 -15.80
CA GLU A 42 -0.56 -5.71 -14.60
C GLU A 42 -0.46 -6.54 -13.32
N LEU A 43 -1.31 -7.55 -13.15
CA LEU A 43 -1.26 -8.43 -11.98
C LEU A 43 0.06 -9.20 -11.91
N THR A 44 0.53 -9.71 -13.05
CA THR A 44 1.81 -10.42 -13.17
C THR A 44 2.96 -9.50 -12.77
N ALA A 45 3.06 -8.32 -13.39
CA ALA A 45 4.10 -7.34 -13.11
C ALA A 45 4.12 -6.91 -11.64
N ARG A 46 2.94 -6.69 -11.02
CA ARG A 46 2.85 -6.37 -9.59
C ARG A 46 3.29 -7.53 -8.70
N SER A 47 2.98 -8.77 -9.09
CA SER A 47 3.38 -9.97 -8.35
C SER A 47 4.89 -10.17 -8.35
N GLU A 48 5.56 -9.90 -9.49
CA GLU A 48 7.02 -10.02 -9.63
C GLU A 48 7.80 -9.14 -8.65
N VAL A 49 7.27 -7.95 -8.33
CA VAL A 49 7.91 -7.01 -7.38
C VAL A 49 7.26 -7.01 -5.98
N GLY A 50 6.34 -7.94 -5.72
CA GLY A 50 5.66 -8.06 -4.43
C GLY A 50 4.86 -6.82 -4.06
N LEU A 51 4.06 -6.31 -4.99
CA LEU A 51 3.12 -5.20 -4.79
C LEU A 51 1.68 -5.70 -4.65
N PRO A 52 0.81 -5.00 -3.89
CA PRO A 52 -0.61 -5.32 -3.84
C PRO A 52 -1.23 -5.41 -5.25
N PRO A 53 -2.13 -6.37 -5.51
CA PRO A 53 -2.83 -7.23 -4.54
C PRO A 53 -2.16 -8.59 -4.25
N SER A 54 -0.96 -8.85 -4.77
CA SER A 54 -0.23 -10.12 -4.58
C SER A 54 0.25 -10.34 -3.13
N VAL A 55 0.33 -9.25 -2.37
CA VAL A 55 0.75 -9.18 -0.96
C VAL A 55 -0.18 -8.26 -0.18
N HIS A 56 -0.11 -8.32 1.14
CA HIS A 56 -0.64 -7.29 2.03
C HIS A 56 0.49 -6.40 2.55
N ILE A 57 0.21 -5.11 2.70
CA ILE A 57 1.17 -4.13 3.23
C ILE A 57 0.50 -3.32 4.34
N ALA A 58 1.16 -3.21 5.49
CA ALA A 58 0.81 -2.25 6.53
C ALA A 58 1.81 -1.09 6.53
N ALA A 59 1.33 0.15 6.47
CA ALA A 59 2.15 1.33 6.72
C ALA A 59 2.04 1.75 8.19
N LEU A 60 3.20 1.92 8.84
CA LEU A 60 3.35 2.36 10.22
C LEU A 60 4.01 3.74 10.21
N ASP A 61 3.23 4.77 10.50
CA ASP A 61 3.70 6.16 10.53
C ASP A 61 3.79 6.65 11.98
N GLY A 62 4.97 7.09 12.40
CA GLY A 62 5.21 7.57 13.77
C GLY A 62 6.61 8.12 13.97
N THR A 63 6.95 8.46 15.22
CA THR A 63 8.35 8.66 15.60
C THR A 63 9.10 7.33 15.42
N ALA A 64 10.39 7.37 15.10
CA ALA A 64 11.17 6.15 14.87
C ALA A 64 11.12 5.21 16.08
N GLU A 65 11.20 5.76 17.29
CA GLU A 65 11.12 5.03 18.55
C GLU A 65 9.75 4.36 18.73
N ALA A 66 8.65 5.09 18.51
CA ALA A 66 7.31 4.54 18.65
C ALA A 66 7.01 3.44 17.61
N VAL A 67 7.49 3.59 16.38
CA VAL A 67 7.35 2.55 15.33
C VAL A 67 8.11 1.28 15.71
N MET A 68 9.34 1.41 16.23
CA MET A 68 10.11 0.26 16.69
C MET A 68 9.47 -0.42 17.90
N ALA A 69 8.97 0.35 18.87
CA ALA A 69 8.24 -0.18 20.02
C ALA A 69 6.98 -0.96 19.59
N LEU A 70 6.27 -0.48 18.56
CA LEU A 70 5.10 -1.17 18.00
C LEU A 70 5.49 -2.50 17.34
N LEU A 71 6.57 -2.52 16.56
CA LEU A 71 7.06 -3.75 15.91
C LEU A 71 7.50 -4.79 16.93
N ASP A 72 8.26 -4.38 17.95
CA ASP A 72 8.69 -5.26 19.05
C ASP A 72 7.48 -5.82 19.81
N GLN A 73 6.52 -4.96 20.19
CA GLN A 73 5.31 -5.39 20.88
C GLN A 73 4.41 -6.29 20.00
N ALA A 74 4.47 -6.16 18.68
CA ALA A 74 3.78 -7.02 17.72
C ALA A 74 4.51 -8.36 17.48
N GLY A 75 5.77 -8.46 17.89
CA GLY A 75 6.67 -9.57 17.57
C GLY A 75 6.94 -9.64 16.07
N LEU A 76 7.44 -8.55 15.47
CA LEU A 76 7.74 -8.49 14.04
C LEU A 76 9.19 -8.03 13.78
N PRO A 77 9.92 -8.71 12.87
CA PRO A 77 9.50 -9.91 12.12
C PRO A 77 9.54 -11.18 12.98
N ASP A 78 8.64 -12.14 12.73
CA ASP A 78 8.57 -13.44 13.42
C ASP A 78 8.55 -14.57 12.38
N PRO A 79 9.74 -15.05 11.94
CA PRO A 79 9.84 -16.02 10.85
C PRO A 79 9.24 -17.39 11.20
N GLU A 80 9.06 -17.72 12.48
CA GLU A 80 8.43 -18.98 12.89
C GLU A 80 6.91 -18.95 12.74
N ARG A 81 6.31 -17.77 12.93
CA ARG A 81 4.86 -17.58 12.81
C ARG A 81 4.43 -17.26 11.40
N PHE A 82 5.02 -16.24 10.78
CA PHE A 82 4.84 -15.92 9.36
C PHE A 82 5.94 -15.00 8.84
N GLN A 83 6.33 -15.17 7.58
CA GLN A 83 7.32 -14.30 6.97
C GLN A 83 6.75 -12.88 6.79
N ALA A 84 7.32 -11.93 7.54
CA ALA A 84 7.08 -10.50 7.43
C ALA A 84 8.37 -9.79 7.02
N GLU A 85 8.28 -8.95 6.00
CA GLU A 85 9.39 -8.14 5.51
C GLU A 85 9.18 -6.70 5.96
N LEU A 86 10.20 -6.13 6.59
CA LEU A 86 10.22 -4.73 7.01
C LEU A 86 10.93 -3.89 5.96
N LEU A 87 10.26 -2.86 5.43
CA LEU A 87 10.82 -1.95 4.43
C LEU A 87 10.82 -0.52 4.99
N GLY A 88 12.02 0.03 5.18
CA GLY A 88 12.24 1.34 5.82
C GLY A 88 13.26 1.24 6.96
N PRO A 89 13.30 2.24 7.87
CA PRO A 89 12.43 3.41 7.92
C PRO A 89 12.77 4.42 6.81
N VAL A 90 11.75 5.12 6.32
CA VAL A 90 11.90 6.27 5.40
C VAL A 90 11.21 7.50 5.99
N GLU A 91 11.55 8.69 5.52
CA GLU A 91 10.79 9.89 5.86
C GLU A 91 9.33 9.75 5.40
N LEU A 92 8.39 10.34 6.14
CA LEU A 92 6.99 10.37 5.73
C LEU A 92 6.88 11.06 4.34
N PRO A 93 6.28 10.42 3.33
CA PRO A 93 6.24 10.98 1.99
C PRO A 93 5.59 12.37 1.91
N PRO A 94 6.03 13.23 0.99
CA PRO A 94 5.50 14.58 0.85
C PRO A 94 4.00 14.54 0.53
N GLY A 95 3.22 15.45 1.12
CA GLY A 95 1.77 15.51 0.94
C GLY A 95 0.96 14.50 1.77
N VAL A 96 1.61 13.53 2.43
CA VAL A 96 0.92 12.65 3.38
C VAL A 96 0.68 13.40 4.69
N ARG A 97 -0.57 13.38 5.16
CA ARG A 97 -0.95 13.98 6.45
C ARG A 97 -0.15 13.34 7.57
N ARG A 98 0.46 14.12 8.46
CA ARG A 98 1.14 13.62 9.66
C ARG A 98 0.17 12.90 10.62
N PRO A 99 0.59 11.85 11.34
CA PRO A 99 -0.23 11.25 12.40
C PRO A 99 -0.64 12.28 13.46
N ALA A 100 -1.85 12.12 14.01
CA ALA A 100 -2.31 12.96 15.11
C ALA A 100 -1.56 12.60 16.41
N GLY A 101 -1.43 13.57 17.32
CA GLY A 101 -0.75 13.36 18.61
C GLY A 101 0.79 13.39 18.55
N ILE A 102 1.37 13.64 17.37
CA ILE A 102 2.81 13.88 17.23
C ILE A 102 3.09 15.40 17.18
N PRO A 103 4.03 15.93 17.97
CA PRO A 103 4.38 17.35 17.97
C PRO A 103 4.71 17.90 16.57
N ALA A 104 4.29 19.14 16.31
CA ALA A 104 4.62 19.87 15.09
C ALA A 104 6.12 20.17 15.06
N GLY A 105 6.89 19.39 14.30
CA GLY A 105 8.35 19.51 14.21
C GLY A 105 9.11 18.21 14.52
N ALA A 106 8.48 17.24 15.20
CA ALA A 106 9.11 15.95 15.41
C ALA A 106 9.32 15.22 14.07
N PRO A 107 10.43 14.50 13.85
CA PRO A 107 10.58 13.68 12.65
C PRO A 107 9.53 12.56 12.65
N VAL A 108 8.84 12.38 11.52
CA VAL A 108 7.90 11.26 11.32
C VAL A 108 8.48 10.37 10.26
N THR A 109 8.60 9.10 10.60
CA THR A 109 9.07 8.04 9.70
C THR A 109 7.94 7.11 9.35
N ARG A 110 8.07 6.48 8.19
CA ARG A 110 7.24 5.36 7.74
C ARG A 110 8.06 4.09 7.74
N MET A 111 7.49 3.04 8.33
CA MET A 111 7.91 1.66 8.11
C MET A 111 6.79 0.93 7.38
N LEU A 112 7.12 0.15 6.36
CA LEU A 112 6.17 -0.78 5.75
C LEU A 112 6.43 -2.19 6.26
N VAL A 113 5.35 -2.91 6.56
CA VAL A 113 5.38 -4.35 6.84
C VAL A 113 4.67 -5.05 5.69
N ARG A 114 5.42 -5.82 4.91
CA ARG A 114 4.90 -6.62 3.80
C ARG A 114 4.79 -8.08 4.20
N VAL A 115 3.67 -8.71 3.86
CA VAL A 115 3.44 -10.15 4.10
C VAL A 115 2.79 -10.80 2.88
N ARG A 116 2.95 -12.11 2.73
CA ARG A 116 2.20 -12.89 1.74
C ARG A 116 0.69 -12.71 1.94
N ARG A 117 -0.07 -12.83 0.85
CA ARG A 117 -1.51 -12.57 0.81
C ARG A 117 -2.30 -13.36 1.87
N GLU A 118 -1.93 -14.60 2.12
CA GLU A 118 -2.58 -15.47 3.12
C GLU A 118 -2.39 -15.00 4.56
N HIS A 119 -1.37 -14.19 4.87
CA HIS A 119 -1.06 -13.75 6.23
C HIS A 119 -1.61 -12.36 6.57
N GLY A 120 -2.35 -11.70 5.67
CA GLY A 120 -2.83 -10.32 5.87
C GLY A 120 -3.69 -10.15 7.13
N LEU A 121 -4.60 -11.10 7.39
CA LEU A 121 -5.42 -11.09 8.61
C LEU A 121 -4.57 -11.26 9.87
N GLU A 122 -3.52 -12.06 9.78
CA GLU A 122 -2.63 -12.32 10.90
C GLU A 122 -1.77 -11.10 11.25
N LEU A 123 -1.26 -10.40 10.23
CA LEU A 123 -0.59 -9.10 10.35
C LEU A 123 -1.51 -8.05 10.98
N ALA A 124 -2.75 -7.92 10.48
CA ALA A 124 -3.71 -6.98 11.03
C ALA A 124 -4.03 -7.29 12.51
N ALA A 125 -4.13 -8.58 12.86
CA ALA A 125 -4.40 -9.01 14.22
C ALA A 125 -3.24 -8.72 15.18
N CYS A 126 -1.98 -8.95 14.78
CA CYS A 126 -0.83 -8.67 15.64
C CYS A 126 -0.63 -7.16 15.86
N LEU A 127 -0.71 -6.36 14.79
CA LEU A 127 -0.60 -4.90 14.88
C LEU A 127 -1.72 -4.31 15.74
N ARG A 128 -2.97 -4.77 15.58
CA ARG A 128 -4.09 -4.33 16.41
C ARG A 128 -3.85 -4.60 17.90
N ARG A 129 -3.39 -5.80 18.26
CA ARG A 129 -3.06 -6.14 19.66
C ARG A 129 -1.93 -5.25 20.20
N ALA A 130 -0.89 -5.05 19.42
CA ALA A 130 0.25 -4.23 19.82
C ALA A 130 -0.15 -2.77 20.05
N VAL A 131 -0.96 -2.19 19.15
CA VAL A 131 -1.55 -0.85 19.33
C VAL A 131 -2.36 -0.77 20.63
N SER A 132 -3.20 -1.76 20.93
CA SER A 132 -3.99 -1.78 22.17
C SER A 132 -3.10 -1.80 23.42
N VAL A 133 -2.03 -2.60 23.43
CA VAL A 133 -1.10 -2.69 24.56
C VAL A 133 -0.33 -1.39 24.75
N LEU A 134 0.25 -0.84 23.68
CA LEU A 134 1.04 0.41 23.78
C LEU A 134 0.18 1.62 24.12
N SER A 135 -1.02 1.71 23.55
CA SER A 135 -1.95 2.79 23.86
C SER A 135 -2.41 2.75 25.32
N ALA A 136 -2.51 1.57 25.93
CA ALA A 136 -2.83 1.45 27.36
C ALA A 136 -1.65 1.87 28.25
N ARG A 137 -0.40 1.61 27.81
CA ARG A 137 0.82 1.99 28.55
C ARG A 137 1.13 3.48 28.46
N GLN A 138 0.79 4.13 27.35
CA GLN A 138 1.07 5.56 27.06
C GLN A 138 2.55 5.95 27.25
N THR A 139 3.47 5.02 26.93
CA THR A 139 4.92 5.24 27.09
C THR A 139 5.59 5.87 25.87
N HIS A 140 4.91 5.92 24.72
CA HIS A 140 5.42 6.41 23.44
C HIS A 140 4.37 7.26 22.72
N GLU A 141 4.79 8.07 21.74
CA GLU A 141 3.85 8.75 20.84
C GLU A 141 2.98 7.76 20.06
N PRO A 142 1.77 8.15 19.63
CA PRO A 142 0.91 7.29 18.84
C PRO A 142 1.50 6.98 17.45
N VAL A 143 1.37 5.73 17.04
CA VAL A 143 1.68 5.27 15.67
C VAL A 143 0.39 5.11 14.88
N ARG A 144 0.32 5.70 13.69
CA ARG A 144 -0.77 5.45 12.74
C ARG A 144 -0.47 4.18 11.96
N VAL A 145 -1.36 3.19 12.08
CA VAL A 145 -1.33 1.95 11.29
C VAL A 145 -2.36 2.05 10.16
N GLN A 146 -1.93 1.84 8.92
CA GLN A 146 -2.81 1.75 7.76
C GLN A 146 -2.60 0.40 7.09
N ILE A 147 -3.64 -0.44 7.05
CA ILE A 147 -3.63 -1.71 6.31
C ILE A 147 -4.01 -1.44 4.86
N ASP A 148 -3.25 -2.03 3.94
CA ASP A 148 -3.40 -1.93 2.48
C ASP A 148 -3.69 -0.50 2.00
N PRO A 149 -2.80 0.46 2.30
CA PRO A 149 -3.01 1.83 1.88
C PRO A 149 -3.00 1.93 0.34
N LEU A 150 -3.86 2.79 -0.21
CA LEU A 150 -3.92 3.05 -1.66
C LEU A 150 -2.57 3.53 -2.23
N HIS A 151 -1.78 4.24 -1.42
CA HIS A 151 -0.44 4.73 -1.76
C HIS A 151 0.54 4.30 -0.66
N ILE A 152 1.56 3.52 -1.03
CA ILE A 152 2.58 3.01 -0.10
C ILE A 152 3.84 3.89 -0.04
N GLY A 153 4.08 4.71 -1.06
CA GLY A 153 5.13 5.74 -1.15
C GLY A 153 4.56 7.00 -1.75
#